data_AF-A0A917P8E7-F1
#
_entry.id   AF-A0A917P8E7-F1
#
_cell.length_a   1.000
_cell.length_b   1.000
_cell.length_c   1.000
_cell.angle_alpha   90.00
_cell.angle_beta   90.00
_cell.angle_gamma   90.00
#
_symmetry.space_group_name_H-M   'P 1'
#
loop_
_entity.id
_entity.type
_entity.pdbx_description
1 polymer ?
#
loop_
_entity_poly.entity_id
_entity_poly.type
_entity_poly.pdbx_seq_one_letter_code
_entity_poly.pdbx_strand_id
1 'polypeptide(L)' 'MTSEQPTPPLPISALLRPQMRPGEDLPAAQAHQVMLHCALDAACIAVRTGDVQAVARIAELDYQVVAAVIRWLRTLTDGR' A
#
# COMPACT_ATOMS: atom_id res chain seq x y z
N MET A 1 3.57 -13.63 -27.38
CA MET A 1 4.62 -13.54 -26.35
C MET A 1 4.35 -12.27 -25.57
N THR A 2 3.63 -12.35 -24.46
CA THR A 2 3.36 -11.21 -23.57
C THR A 2 4.59 -11.03 -22.68
N SER A 3 5.39 -10.02 -22.96
CA SER A 3 6.51 -9.64 -22.10
C SER A 3 5.96 -9.28 -20.71
N GLU A 4 6.24 -10.09 -19.70
CA GLU A 4 6.06 -9.75 -18.29
C GLU A 4 7.06 -8.64 -17.96
N GLN A 5 6.74 -7.42 -18.35
CA GLN A 5 7.50 -6.28 -17.88
C GLN A 5 7.17 -6.14 -16.38
N PRO A 6 8.16 -6.26 -15.47
CA PRO A 6 7.91 -6.11 -14.05
C PRO A 6 7.24 -4.77 -13.82
N THR A 7 6.10 -4.76 -13.13
CA THR A 7 5.44 -3.53 -12.75
C THR A 7 6.50 -2.67 -12.05
N PRO A 8 6.76 -1.44 -12.54
CA PRO A 8 7.75 -0.59 -11.90
C PRO A 8 7.41 -0.48 -10.41
N PRO A 9 8.43 -0.56 -9.52
CA PRO A 9 8.16 -0.48 -8.11
C PRO A 9 7.42 0.83 -7.84
N LEU A 10 6.35 0.75 -7.05
CA LEU A 10 5.61 1.93 -6.65
C LEU A 10 6.60 2.95 -6.07
N PRO A 11 6.54 4.22 -6.48
CA PRO A 11 7.39 5.23 -5.87
C PRO A 11 7.17 5.18 -4.36
N ILE A 12 8.25 5.25 -3.58
CA ILE A 12 8.16 5.25 -2.13
C ILE A 12 8.20 6.70 -1.65
N SER A 13 7.15 7.12 -0.95
CA SER A 13 7.07 8.46 -0.34
C SER A 13 8.26 8.70 0.59
N ALA A 14 8.84 9.90 0.50
CA ALA A 14 10.03 10.29 1.26
C ALA A 14 9.82 10.19 2.78
N LEU A 15 8.57 10.35 3.26
CA LEU A 15 8.20 10.25 4.67
C LEU A 15 8.37 8.84 5.24
N LEU A 16 8.23 7.81 4.40
CA LEU A 16 8.25 6.41 4.82
C LEU A 16 9.60 5.75 4.58
N ARG A 17 10.47 6.33 3.72
CA ARG A 17 11.82 5.82 3.45
C ARG A 17 12.66 5.54 4.72
N PRO A 18 12.63 6.38 5.79
CA PRO A 18 13.42 6.10 6.99
C PRO A 18 12.97 4.85 7.76
N GLN A 19 11.73 4.39 7.56
CA GLN A 19 11.14 3.25 8.26
C GLN A 19 11.29 1.93 7.49
N MET A 20 11.78 2.00 6.24
CA MET A 20 11.92 0.84 5.37
C MET A 20 13.31 0.21 5.49
N ARG A 21 13.36 -1.13 5.53
CA ARG A 21 14.60 -1.90 5.45
C ARG A 21 14.84 -2.30 3.99
N PRO A 22 15.94 -1.87 3.36
CA PRO A 22 16.25 -2.26 1.98
C PRO A 22 16.35 -3.78 1.85
N GLY A 23 15.62 -4.36 0.90
CA GLY A 23 15.64 -5.80 0.62
C GLY A 23 14.65 -6.64 1.42
N GLU A 24 13.88 -6.04 2.34
CA GLU A 24 12.75 -6.70 3.01
C GLU A 24 11.42 -6.22 2.40
N ASP A 25 10.49 -7.15 2.19
CA ASP A 25 9.12 -6.81 1.84
C ASP A 25 8.48 -6.04 3.00
N LEU A 26 7.74 -4.97 2.68
CA LEU A 26 6.98 -4.26 3.70
C LEU A 26 5.86 -5.16 4.24
N PRO A 27 5.57 -5.09 5.55
CA PRO A 27 4.28 -5.53 6.05
C PRO A 27 3.16 -4.94 5.20
N ALA A 28 2.17 -5.73 4.82
CA ALA A 28 1.17 -5.31 3.85
C ALA A 28 0.48 -3.98 4.23
N ALA A 29 0.15 -3.77 5.52
CA ALA A 29 -0.35 -2.50 6.01
C ALA A 29 0.58 -1.29 5.74
N GLN A 30 1.90 -1.47 5.86
CA GLN A 30 2.88 -0.42 5.53
C GLN A 30 2.96 -0.17 4.03
N ALA A 31 2.81 -1.21 3.19
CA ALA A 31 2.73 -1.02 1.73
C ALA A 31 1.52 -0.15 1.34
N HIS A 32 0.37 -0.36 1.98
CA HIS A 32 -0.82 0.48 1.78
C HIS A 32 -0.61 1.92 2.28
N GLN A 33 0.15 2.12 3.35
CA GLN A 33 0.55 3.47 3.78
C GLN A 33 1.42 4.15 2.73
N VAL A 34 2.39 3.44 2.13
CA VAL A 34 3.20 3.99 1.04
C VAL A 34 2.33 4.41 -0.14
N MET A 35 1.40 3.55 -0.57
CA MET A 35 0.49 3.87 -1.67
C MET A 35 -0.35 5.12 -1.39
N LEU A 36 -0.93 5.22 -0.19
CA LEU A 36 -1.74 6.37 0.20
C LEU A 36 -0.90 7.66 0.21
N HIS A 37 0.31 7.62 0.77
CA HIS A 37 1.20 8.78 0.76
C HIS A 37 1.59 9.19 -0.66
N CYS A 38 1.84 8.24 -1.56
CA CYS A 38 2.14 8.55 -2.95
C CYS A 38 0.95 9.15 -3.71
N ALA A 39 -0.27 8.72 -3.42
CA ALA A 39 -1.47 9.34 -3.96
C ALA A 39 -1.63 10.80 -3.47
N LEU A 40 -1.31 11.07 -2.21
CA LEU A 40 -1.33 12.42 -1.64
C LEU A 40 -0.24 13.30 -2.25
N ASP A 41 0.97 12.77 -2.42
CA ASP A 41 2.09 13.46 -3.08
C ASP A 41 1.72 13.81 -4.54
N ALA A 42 1.11 12.87 -5.28
CA ALA A 42 0.65 13.09 -6.66
C ALA A 42 -0.49 14.12 -6.76
N ALA A 43 -1.31 14.25 -5.72
CA ALA A 43 -2.37 15.24 -5.62
C ALA A 43 -1.89 16.60 -5.07
N CYS A 44 -0.59 16.76 -4.79
CA CYS A 44 -0.01 17.94 -4.14
C CYS A 44 -0.63 18.26 -2.76
N ILE A 45 -1.08 17.24 -2.02
CA ILE A 45 -1.69 17.39 -0.69
C ILE A 45 -0.65 17.12 0.40
N ALA A 46 -0.33 18.16 1.16
CA ALA A 46 0.57 18.04 2.31
C ALA A 46 -0.18 17.47 3.52
N VAL A 47 0.31 16.33 4.05
CA VAL A 47 -0.19 15.76 5.30
C VAL A 47 0.34 16.56 6.47
N ARG A 48 -0.56 17.18 7.24
CA ARG A 48 -0.19 17.89 8.47
C ARG A 48 0.20 16.87 9.54
N THR A 49 1.11 17.25 10.44
CA THR A 49 1.58 16.38 11.54
C THR A 49 0.43 15.82 12.38
N GLY A 50 -0.63 16.61 12.60
CA GLY A 50 -1.83 16.18 13.33
C GLY A 50 -2.69 15.13 12.59
N ASP A 51 -2.55 15.02 11.27
CA ASP A 51 -3.36 14.14 10.43
C ASP A 51 -2.64 12.79 10.16
N VAL A 52 -1.36 12.65 10.53
CA VAL A 52 -0.54 11.46 10.25
C VAL A 52 -1.19 10.17 10.79
N GLN A 53 -1.75 10.20 12.01
CA GLN A 53 -2.42 9.02 12.57
C GLN A 53 -3.71 8.69 11.83
N ALA A 54 -4.46 9.69 11.35
CA ALA A 54 -5.68 9.46 10.59
C ALA A 54 -5.35 8.81 9.23
N VAL A 55 -4.34 9.34 8.53
CA VAL A 55 -3.83 8.76 7.27
C VAL A 55 -3.36 7.31 7.48
N ALA A 56 -2.61 7.04 8.55
CA ALA A 56 -2.17 5.69 8.87
C ALA A 56 -3.34 4.72 9.13
N ARG A 57 -4.40 5.17 9.82
CA ARG A 57 -5.62 4.38 10.07
C ARG A 57 -6.42 4.12 8.80
N ILE A 58 -6.49 5.08 7.88
CA ILE A 58 -7.16 4.92 6.59
C ILE A 58 -6.43 3.86 5.75
N ALA A 59 -5.11 3.91 5.69
CA ALA A 59 -4.32 2.90 4.98
C ALA A 59 -4.48 1.49 5.57
N GLU A 60 -4.57 1.37 6.90
CA GLU A 60 -4.86 0.08 7.56
C GLU A 60 -6.26 -0.45 7.19
N LEU A 61 -7.27 0.42 7.14
CA LEU A 61 -8.63 0.03 6.74
C LEU A 61 -8.68 -0.41 5.28
N ASP A 62 -7.99 0.30 4.39
CA ASP A 62 -7.83 -0.07 2.98
C ASP A 62 -7.19 -1.47 2.83
N TYR A 63 -6.11 -1.73 3.57
CA TYR A 63 -5.49 -3.05 3.63
C TYR A 63 -6.48 -4.13 4.06
N GLN A 64 -7.26 -3.91 5.14
CA GLN A 64 -8.21 -4.90 5.63
C GLN A 64 -9.31 -5.21 4.61
N VAL A 65 -9.81 -4.20 3.90
CA VAL A 65 -10.80 -4.37 2.82
C VAL A 65 -10.21 -5.19 1.68
N VAL A 66 -9.02 -4.84 1.20
CA VAL A 66 -8.35 -5.58 0.12
C VAL A 66 -8.04 -7.02 0.54
N ALA A 67 -7.56 -7.24 1.77
CA ALA A 67 -7.30 -8.57 2.30
C ALA A 67 -8.57 -9.43 2.40
N ALA A 68 -9.71 -8.82 2.77
CA ALA A 68 -11.00 -9.51 2.80
C ALA A 68 -11.45 -9.92 1.39
N VAL A 69 -11.31 -9.03 0.40
CA VAL A 69 -11.62 -9.33 -1.01
C VAL A 69 -10.73 -10.45 -1.56
N ILE A 70 -9.41 -10.39 -1.33
CA ILE A 70 -8.47 -11.44 -1.74
C ILE A 70 -8.86 -12.78 -1.12
N ARG A 71 -9.19 -12.80 0.17
CA ARG A 71 -9.61 -14.02 0.86
C ARG A 71 -10.88 -14.60 0.25
N TRP A 72 -11.88 -13.76 0.00
CA TRP A 72 -13.11 -14.18 -0.66
C TRP A 72 -12.85 -14.78 -2.06
N LEU A 73 -12.03 -14.13 -2.89
CA LEU A 73 -11.67 -14.65 -4.21
C LEU A 73 -10.93 -15.99 -4.15
N ARG A 74 -10.06 -16.19 -3.16
CA ARG A 74 -9.39 -17.49 -2.92
C ARG A 74 -10.41 -18.58 -2.59
N THR A 75 -11.39 -18.31 -1.73
CA THR A 75 -12.44 -19.31 -1.41
C THR A 75 -13.28 -19.72 -2.61
N LEU A 76 -13.47 -18.84 -3.60
CA LEU A 76 -14.16 -19.16 -4.85
C LEU A 76 -13.30 -19.99 -5.81
N THR A 77 -11.98 -19.86 -5.72
CA THR A 77 -11.03 -20.58 -6.58
C THR A 77 -10.77 -21.98 -6.05
N ASP A 78 -10.63 -22.13 -4.74
CA ASP A 78 -10.36 -23.43 -4.08
C ASP A 78 -11.61 -24.33 -3.99
N GLY A 79 -12.81 -23.78 -4.24
CA GLY A 79 -14.07 -24.52 -4.29
C GLY A 79 -14.46 -25.04 -5.69
N ARG A 80 -13.57 -24.92 -6.69
CA ARG A 80 -13.68 -25.52 -8.03
C ARG A 80 -12.75 -26.71 -8.17
#